data_AF-A0A965HLQ9-F1
#
_entry.id   AF-A0A965HLQ9-F1
#
_cell.length_a   1.000
_cell.length_b   1.000
_cell.length_c   1.000
_cell.angle_alpha   90.00
_cell.angle_beta   90.00
_cell.angle_gamma   90.00
#
_symmetry.space_group_name_H-M   'P 1'
#
loop_
_entity.id
_entity.type
_entity.pdbx_description
1 polymer ?
#
loop_
_entity_poly.entity_id
_entity_poly.type
_entity_poly.pdbx_seq_one_letter_code
_entity_poly.pdbx_strand_id
1 'polypeptide(L)'
;FDWTAAESYVREVNERGDLFYADWRLPNLRELATISEVNCQDPRINLEAFPGTAQGFYWTASRKLIEGPELAAFAMSFGAEGMRVSRSVETHHVRLVRRSDHALSDSGAQFQILTSIRSIR
;
A
#
# COMPACT_ATOMS: atom_id res chain seq x y z
N PHE A 1 -5.64 -9.29 -6.14
CA PHE A 1 -4.43 -9.46 -6.97
C PHE A 1 -3.47 -10.43 -6.31
N ASP A 2 -2.86 -11.35 -7.07
CA ASP A 2 -1.57 -11.89 -6.64
C ASP A 2 -0.48 -10.80 -6.70
N TRP A 3 0.68 -11.03 -6.10
CA TRP A 3 1.69 -9.96 -6.00
C TRP A 3 2.22 -9.53 -7.37
N THR A 4 2.39 -10.48 -8.31
CA THR A 4 2.87 -10.20 -9.66
C THR A 4 1.84 -9.41 -10.47
N ALA A 5 0.55 -9.75 -10.31
CA ALA A 5 -0.56 -9.02 -10.88
C ALA A 5 -0.68 -7.61 -10.29
N ALA A 6 -0.37 -7.43 -9.00
CA ALA A 6 -0.34 -6.12 -8.35
C ALA A 6 0.75 -5.21 -8.96
N GLU A 7 1.96 -5.72 -9.19
CA GLU A 7 3.01 -4.97 -9.90
C GLU A 7 2.65 -4.67 -11.36
N SER A 8 2.03 -5.64 -12.05
CA SER A 8 1.60 -5.44 -13.43
C SER A 8 0.53 -4.35 -13.51
N TYR A 9 -0.41 -4.35 -12.55
CA TYR A 9 -1.42 -3.31 -12.43
C TYR A 9 -0.83 -1.92 -12.22
N VAL A 10 0.17 -1.78 -11.34
CA VAL A 10 0.93 -0.52 -11.16
C VAL A 10 1.51 -0.04 -12.48
N ARG A 11 2.16 -0.94 -13.24
CA ARG A 11 2.77 -0.60 -14.52
C ARG A 11 1.73 -0.11 -15.52
N GLU A 12 0.60 -0.82 -15.65
CA GLU A 12 -0.47 -0.43 -16.55
C GLU A 12 -1.06 0.94 -16.21
N VAL A 13 -1.28 1.24 -14.92
CA VAL A 13 -1.77 2.55 -14.47
C VAL A 13 -0.81 3.66 -14.89
N ASN A 14 0.50 3.45 -14.70
CA ASN A 14 1.51 4.43 -15.10
C ASN A 14 1.60 4.60 -16.62
N GLU A 15 1.54 3.52 -17.39
CA GLU A 15 1.61 3.55 -18.85
C GLU A 15 0.40 4.25 -19.49
N ARG A 16 -0.79 4.05 -18.92
CA ARG A 16 -2.02 4.70 -19.39
C ARG A 16 -2.13 6.16 -18.95
N GLY A 17 -1.32 6.59 -17.97
CA GLY A 17 -1.51 7.88 -17.30
C GLY A 17 -2.83 7.92 -16.52
N ASP A 18 -3.32 6.75 -16.12
CA ASP A 18 -4.52 6.64 -15.30
C ASP A 18 -4.26 7.37 -13.97
N LEU A 19 -5.30 7.99 -13.41
CA LEU A 19 -5.20 8.78 -12.17
C LEU A 19 -4.27 10.01 -12.26
N PHE A 20 -4.00 10.51 -13.47
CA PHE A 20 -3.31 11.78 -13.77
C PHE A 20 -1.81 11.83 -13.44
N TYR A 21 -1.21 10.70 -13.07
CA TYR A 21 0.22 10.58 -12.76
C TYR A 21 0.80 9.27 -13.29
N ALA A 22 2.12 9.22 -13.47
CA ALA A 22 2.84 8.07 -14.03
C ALA A 22 3.94 7.53 -13.08
N ASP A 23 3.92 7.96 -11.82
CA ASP A 23 4.89 7.59 -10.78
C ASP A 23 4.27 6.78 -9.62
N TRP A 24 3.17 6.08 -9.91
CA TRP A 24 2.53 5.18 -8.96
C TRP A 24 3.39 3.95 -8.68
N ARG A 25 3.32 3.45 -7.45
CA ARG A 25 3.95 2.20 -7.00
C ARG A 25 3.14 1.55 -5.89
N LEU A 26 3.46 0.30 -5.55
CA LEU A 26 2.98 -0.30 -4.31
C LEU A 26 3.57 0.44 -3.09
N PRO A 27 2.83 0.52 -1.98
CA PRO A 27 3.33 1.07 -0.73
C PRO A 27 4.39 0.16 -0.13
N ASN A 28 5.32 0.73 0.63
CA ASN A 28 6.10 -0.05 1.57
C ASN A 28 5.29 -0.24 2.87
N LEU A 29 5.75 -1.17 3.72
CA LEU A 29 5.07 -1.47 4.98
C LEU A 29 4.93 -0.24 5.90
N ARG A 30 5.94 0.64 5.94
CA ARG A 30 5.91 1.83 6.80
C ARG A 30 4.82 2.81 6.36
N GLU A 31 4.62 2.99 5.06
CA GLU A 31 3.58 3.87 4.51
C GLU A 31 2.17 3.38 4.86
N LEU A 32 1.92 2.08 4.82
CA LEU A 32 0.65 1.52 5.30
C LEU A 32 0.51 1.64 6.82
N ALA A 33 1.61 1.48 7.57
CA ALA A 33 1.59 1.61 9.01
C ALA A 33 1.29 3.06 9.47
N THR A 34 1.79 4.07 8.75
CA THR A 34 1.57 5.48 9.10
C THR A 34 0.14 5.96 8.94
N ILE A 35 -0.69 5.25 8.15
CA ILE A 35 -2.11 5.58 7.97
C ILE A 35 -3.03 4.69 8.81
N SER A 36 -2.47 3.75 9.56
CA SER A 36 -3.24 2.95 10.50
C SER A 36 -3.53 3.78 11.75
N GLU A 37 -4.77 3.77 12.18
CA GLU A 37 -5.22 4.45 13.40
C GLU A 37 -5.03 3.56 14.63
N VAL A 38 -4.88 4.19 15.81
CA VAL A 38 -4.90 3.48 17.10
C VAL A 38 -6.31 3.60 17.67
N ASN A 39 -7.23 2.81 17.12
CA ASN A 39 -8.61 2.73 17.59
C ASN A 39 -9.09 1.27 17.64
N CYS A 40 -10.21 1.03 18.32
CA CYS A 40 -10.82 -0.30 18.44
C CYS A 40 -11.84 -0.57 17.31
N GLN A 41 -11.60 -0.07 16.10
CA GLN A 41 -12.49 -0.27 14.94
C GLN A 41 -11.83 -1.14 13.87
N ASP A 42 -12.61 -1.80 13.04
CA ASP A 42 -12.10 -2.59 11.91
C ASP A 42 -12.78 -2.13 10.61
N PRO A 43 -12.07 -1.49 9.68
CA PRO A 43 -10.62 -1.27 9.65
C PRO A 43 -10.14 -0.10 10.54
N ARG A 44 -8.96 -0.23 11.16
CA ARG A 44 -8.26 0.82 11.91
C ARG A 44 -7.60 1.84 10.97
N ILE A 45 -8.40 2.64 10.29
CA ILE A 45 -7.98 3.68 9.36
C ILE A 45 -9.02 4.80 9.32
N ASN A 46 -8.61 6.04 9.07
CA ASN A 46 -9.55 7.14 8.87
C ASN A 46 -10.34 6.95 7.56
N LEU A 47 -11.59 6.49 7.65
CA LEU A 47 -12.45 6.22 6.50
C LEU A 47 -12.96 7.50 5.81
N GLU A 48 -12.90 8.66 6.45
CA GLU A 48 -13.21 9.94 5.80
C GLU A 48 -12.07 10.34 4.85
N ALA A 49 -10.81 10.16 5.27
CA ALA A 49 -9.63 10.42 4.44
C ALA A 49 -9.39 9.32 3.40
N PHE A 50 -9.69 8.06 3.74
CA PHE A 50 -9.50 6.88 2.89
C PHE A 50 -10.82 6.13 2.69
N PRO A 51 -11.79 6.72 1.97
CA PRO A 51 -13.07 6.09 1.75
C PRO A 51 -12.93 4.79 0.94
N GLY A 52 -13.82 3.83 1.18
CA GLY A 52 -13.83 2.55 0.47
C GLY A 52 -12.68 1.60 0.84
N THR A 53 -12.03 1.81 1.97
CA THR A 53 -11.05 0.86 2.51
C THR A 53 -11.73 -0.46 2.87
N ALA A 54 -11.46 -1.51 2.08
CA ALA A 54 -11.91 -2.86 2.37
C ALA A 54 -11.15 -3.45 3.57
N GLN A 55 -11.84 -4.29 4.35
CA GLN A 55 -11.20 -5.16 5.32
C GLN A 55 -10.37 -6.23 4.59
N GLY A 56 -9.23 -6.60 5.17
CA GLY A 56 -8.32 -7.58 4.61
C GLY A 56 -6.93 -7.02 4.34
N PHE A 57 -6.08 -7.88 3.77
CA PHE A 57 -4.68 -7.56 3.53
C PHE A 57 -4.48 -6.74 2.26
N TYR A 58 -3.51 -5.84 2.34
CA TYR A 58 -2.99 -5.05 1.24
C TYR A 58 -1.55 -5.43 0.96
N TRP A 59 -1.23 -5.60 -0.32
CA TRP A 59 0.14 -5.85 -0.74
C TRP A 59 1.08 -4.68 -0.44
N THR A 60 2.32 -5.00 -0.09
CA THR A 60 3.43 -4.04 -0.04
C THR A 60 4.52 -4.42 -1.04
N ALA A 61 5.33 -3.43 -1.44
CA ALA A 61 6.56 -3.63 -2.20
C ALA A 61 7.68 -4.30 -1.36
N SER A 62 7.49 -4.43 -0.05
CA SER A 62 8.50 -4.98 0.87
C SER A 62 8.59 -6.50 0.69
N ARG A 63 9.62 -6.96 -0.03
CA ARG A 63 9.90 -8.38 -0.25
C ARG A 63 10.47 -9.06 0.99
N LYS A 64 10.21 -10.36 1.14
CA LYS A 64 10.85 -11.22 2.14
C LYS A 64 11.23 -12.55 1.52
N LEU A 65 12.47 -12.96 1.75
CA LEU A 65 12.90 -14.32 1.45
C LEU A 65 12.25 -15.26 2.46
N ILE A 66 11.63 -16.33 1.96
CA ILE A 66 11.13 -17.45 2.75
C ILE A 66 11.94 -18.70 2.40
N GLU A 67 11.80 -19.77 3.17
CA GLU A 67 12.54 -21.01 2.91
C GLU A 67 12.20 -21.57 1.51
N GLY A 68 13.24 -21.84 0.72
CA GLY A 68 13.11 -22.31 -0.67
C GLY A 68 13.25 -21.19 -1.73
N PRO A 69 12.93 -21.47 -3.01
CA PRO A 69 13.01 -20.49 -4.10
C PRO A 69 11.82 -19.51 -4.14
N GLU A 70 10.88 -19.62 -3.19
CA GLU A 70 9.67 -18.82 -3.19
C GLU A 70 9.94 -17.36 -2.79
N LEU A 71 9.43 -16.43 -3.59
CA LEU A 71 9.39 -15.02 -3.22
C LEU A 71 8.11 -14.74 -2.45
N ALA A 72 8.25 -14.12 -1.28
CA ALA A 72 7.14 -13.59 -0.50
C ALA A 72 7.21 -12.07 -0.41
N ALA A 73 6.12 -11.46 0.02
CA ALA A 73 6.07 -10.05 0.37
C ALA A 73 5.34 -9.85 1.68
N PHE A 74 5.60 -8.73 2.34
CA PHE A 74 4.78 -8.30 3.45
C PHE A 74 3.41 -7.83 2.95
N ALA A 75 2.38 -8.18 3.69
CA ALA A 75 1.03 -7.68 3.52
C ALA A 75 0.52 -7.15 4.86
N MET A 76 -0.30 -6.10 4.83
CA MET A 76 -0.84 -5.48 6.05
C MET A 76 -2.36 -5.36 5.96
N SER A 77 -3.04 -5.77 7.02
CA SER A 77 -4.45 -5.52 7.30
C SER A 77 -4.57 -4.32 8.24
N PHE A 78 -5.59 -3.49 8.02
CA PHE A 78 -6.02 -2.49 9.01
C PHE A 78 -6.91 -3.10 10.10
N GLY A 79 -7.27 -4.38 9.99
CA GLY A 79 -8.01 -5.15 11.00
C GLY A 79 -7.11 -5.80 12.04
N ALA A 80 -7.67 -6.64 12.91
CA ALA A 80 -6.96 -7.29 14.02
C ALA A 80 -5.74 -8.11 13.59
N GLU A 81 -5.65 -8.50 12.31
CA GLU A 81 -4.58 -9.35 11.80
C GLU A 81 -3.24 -8.61 11.62
N GLY A 82 -3.27 -7.29 11.41
CA GLY A 82 -2.06 -6.49 11.27
C GLY A 82 -1.16 -6.93 10.10
N MET A 83 0.14 -7.08 10.34
CA MET A 83 1.13 -7.44 9.31
C MET A 83 1.37 -8.94 9.26
N ARG A 84 1.51 -9.48 8.04
CA ARG A 84 2.03 -10.83 7.81
C ARG A 84 2.98 -10.91 6.62
N VAL A 85 3.63 -12.07 6.50
CA VAL A 85 4.32 -12.49 5.28
C VAL A 85 3.35 -13.32 4.47
N SER A 86 3.21 -13.01 3.19
CA SER A 86 2.31 -13.70 2.29
C SER A 86 3.07 -14.19 1.07
N ARG A 87 2.74 -15.39 0.59
CA ARG A 87 3.33 -15.93 -0.64
C ARG A 87 2.88 -15.09 -1.82
N SER A 88 3.75 -14.90 -2.83
CA SER A 88 3.43 -14.04 -3.98
C SER A 88 2.18 -14.48 -4.76
N VAL A 89 1.74 -15.74 -4.61
CA VAL A 89 0.54 -16.30 -5.27
C VAL A 89 -0.76 -16.06 -4.51
N GLU A 90 -0.70 -15.60 -3.25
CA GLU A 90 -1.90 -15.29 -2.47
C GLU A 90 -2.61 -14.06 -3.03
N THR A 91 -3.92 -13.91 -2.79
CA THR A 91 -4.69 -12.77 -3.29
C THR A 91 -4.93 -11.72 -2.21
N HIS A 92 -4.45 -10.50 -2.43
CA HIS A 92 -4.67 -9.33 -1.56
C HIS A 92 -5.15 -8.11 -2.35
N HIS A 93 -5.61 -7.10 -1.61
CA HIS A 93 -5.98 -5.79 -2.16
C HIS A 93 -4.73 -4.99 -2.55
N VAL A 94 -4.92 -4.03 -3.45
CA VAL A 94 -3.85 -3.11 -3.88
C VAL A 94 -4.22 -1.69 -3.49
N ARG A 95 -3.23 -1.00 -2.93
CA ARG A 95 -3.21 0.44 -2.74
C ARG A 95 -2.03 0.97 -3.53
N LEU A 96 -2.22 2.11 -4.19
CA LEU A 96 -1.16 2.79 -4.90
C LEU A 96 -0.66 3.99 -4.10
N VAL A 97 0.64 4.22 -4.17
CA VAL A 97 1.29 5.41 -3.64
C VAL A 97 2.22 6.04 -4.68
N ARG A 98 2.27 7.36 -4.75
CA ARG A 98 3.31 8.20 -5.34
C ARG A 98 4.04 9.05 -4.29
N ARG A 99 5.17 9.64 -4.66
CA ARG A 99 5.83 10.68 -3.84
C ARG A 99 5.14 12.02 -4.08
N SER A 100 5.14 12.90 -3.07
CA SER A 100 4.68 14.28 -3.28
C SER A 100 5.84 15.13 -3.81
N ASP A 101 5.57 15.94 -4.82
CA ASP A 101 6.56 16.84 -5.44
C ASP A 101 6.76 18.14 -4.62
N HIS A 102 6.11 18.26 -3.46
CA HIS A 102 6.12 19.45 -2.61
C HIS A 102 7.28 19.51 -1.59
N ALA A 103 8.28 18.62 -1.70
CA ALA A 103 9.40 18.55 -0.76
C ALA A 103 10.50 19.62 -1.00
N LEU A 104 10.13 20.84 -1.39
CA LEU A 104 11.06 21.98 -1.48
C LEU A 104 10.40 23.26 -0.93
N SER A 105 10.13 23.32 0.36
CA SER A 105 10.60 24.45 1.17
C SER A 105 10.41 24.19 2.66
N ASP A 106 11.55 24.30 3.34
CA ASP A 106 11.72 24.69 4.72
C ASP A 106 11.63 23.65 5.85
N SER A 107 12.68 23.76 6.66
CA SER A 107 13.01 23.17 7.95
C SER A 107 11.95 22.34 8.69
N GLY A 108 12.33 21.10 8.98
CA GLY A 108 11.68 20.23 9.97
C GLY A 108 11.05 19.02 9.33
N ALA A 109 11.52 17.83 9.71
CA ALA A 109 11.03 16.56 9.23
C ALA A 109 9.55 16.37 9.57
N GLN A 110 8.66 16.89 8.71
CA GLN A 110 7.28 16.43 8.63
C GLN A 110 7.25 15.27 7.64
N PHE A 111 7.10 14.07 8.18
CA PHE A 111 6.64 12.90 7.43
C PHE A 111 5.21 13.17 6.93
N GLN A 112 5.06 14.04 5.94
CA GLN A 112 3.84 14.16 5.13
C GLN A 112 3.84 13.02 4.11
N ILE A 113 3.82 11.78 4.60
CA ILE A 113 3.41 10.65 3.76
C ILE A 113 1.90 10.63 3.85
N LEU A 114 1.22 11.45 3.06
CA LEU A 114 -0.18 11.19 2.73
C LEU A 114 -0.38 11.39 1.23
N THR A 115 0.18 10.41 0.53
CA THR A 115 -0.08 10.11 -0.85
C THR A 115 -1.58 9.94 -1.13
N SER A 116 -2.03 10.27 -2.34
CA SER A 116 -3.37 9.84 -2.79
C SER A 116 -3.40 8.31 -2.86
N ILE A 117 -4.03 7.67 -1.89
CA ILE A 117 -4.15 6.21 -1.84
C ILE A 117 -5.52 5.83 -2.39
N ARG A 118 -5.54 5.17 -3.54
CA ARG A 118 -6.75 4.52 -4.05
C ARG A 118 -6.68 3.03 -3.78
N SER A 119 -7.75 2.50 -3.18
CA SER A 119 -7.98 1.06 -3.00
C SER A 119 -8.89 0.57 -4.11
N ILE A 120 -8.48 -0.48 -4.83
CA ILE A 120 -9.26 -1.07 -5.93
C ILE A 120 -9.38 -2.57 -5.64
N ARG A 121 -10.59 -3.13 -5.81
CA ARG A 121 -10.87 -4.56 -5.58
C ARG A 121 -10.25 -5.41 -6.68
#